data_AF-A0AAD6SB62-F1
#
_entry.id   AF-A0AAD6SB62-F1
#
_cell.length_a   1.000
_cell.length_b   1.000
_cell.length_c   1.000
_cell.angle_alpha   90.00
_cell.angle_beta   90.00
_cell.angle_gamma   90.00
#
_symmetry.space_group_name_H-M   'P 1'
#
loop_
_entity.id
_entity.type
_entity.pdbx_description
1 polymer ?
#
loop_
_entity_poly.entity_id
_entity_poly.type
_entity_poly.pdbx_seq_one_letter_code
_entity_poly.pdbx_strand_id
1 'polypeptide(L)'
;MHPALRLSNLNRLPPAMRRVALAACSADRSAHDLGRLRAYLRTLTDDQKRCMVPAFYFNLDPDEIPGENGFDPETMSPVTESAIERAWSSLQSLYIIDFPSVSGLMLGPVSGDGPDSFTYSASPLSVDLLMFAGTFSDDQASYALIKSTPGFWVMLGEAWLHLTQSVDPLKRQVLFGDLSAFIQAPEAVKPDNLAEIIEGVGGTFHELARVATLSLALLVPRSPAVMDIIAMHVLAGLLQFLKAIDPSLDETKGPVLPLGAFGIALISQNVVRVLTNALCAATRSLIQDPIEIDYTAEILRQTFNFLAVVLVKSPGYQGLPMALKFGLLRAVATCMQISGPLPLQQCMNHWVGIVLPTHLIHHAVLRALGPALEDIVDLINTNAFQRSEVYEKWIAFSSLAHERLQILKSRFSDEISSLRVCDNLECLIIQSKTLFERCSGCLSLYYCCRACQVSDWSAGGHHASHTGEASKFHVSTRDRGFFRALMNHDYQRSKTTLLQGELLFRHAYPGEPYFLLYDYTEAVVKIAPQSLSSNAITDLLAGVEWTDIVSRVARSRGRMRLDVMVFLLANEAHWFAIPFRSHTARVDATLERLANELPKDRNMWDVRHVTETLASLAFPAELETH
;
A
#
# COMPACT_ATOMS: atom_id res chain seq x y z
N MET A 1 -38.58 -14.99 -27.65
CA MET A 1 -38.76 -13.62 -28.18
C MET A 1 -39.80 -12.88 -27.32
N HIS A 2 -39.42 -11.75 -26.71
CA HIS A 2 -40.29 -10.96 -25.82
C HIS A 2 -41.56 -10.46 -26.56
N PRO A 3 -42.75 -10.37 -25.93
CA PRO A 3 -43.98 -9.95 -26.59
C PRO A 3 -43.89 -8.59 -27.31
N ALA A 4 -43.05 -7.67 -26.81
CA ALA A 4 -42.80 -6.36 -27.44
C ALA A 4 -42.02 -6.45 -28.76
N LEU A 5 -41.31 -7.56 -29.02
CA LEU A 5 -40.49 -7.77 -30.23
C LEU A 5 -41.23 -8.55 -31.33
N ARG A 6 -42.51 -8.89 -31.14
CA ARG A 6 -43.29 -9.59 -32.15
C ARG A 6 -43.52 -8.66 -33.36
N LEU A 7 -43.25 -9.16 -34.57
CA LEU A 7 -43.53 -8.42 -35.82
C LEU A 7 -45.00 -7.99 -35.95
N SER A 8 -45.93 -8.68 -35.28
CA SER A 8 -47.33 -8.27 -35.21
C SER A 8 -47.54 -6.88 -34.60
N ASN A 9 -46.59 -6.39 -33.79
CA ASN A 9 -46.66 -5.05 -33.20
C ASN A 9 -46.50 -3.95 -34.26
N LEU A 10 -45.90 -4.25 -35.42
CA LEU A 10 -45.84 -3.34 -36.56
C LEU A 10 -47.24 -2.97 -37.09
N ASN A 11 -48.27 -3.78 -36.80
CA ASN A 11 -49.66 -3.48 -37.19
C ASN A 11 -50.23 -2.24 -36.51
N ARG A 12 -49.62 -1.79 -35.41
CA ARG A 12 -50.01 -0.59 -34.67
C ARG A 12 -49.44 0.71 -35.27
N LEU A 13 -48.53 0.59 -36.25
CA LEU A 13 -47.95 1.74 -36.94
C LEU A 13 -48.91 2.31 -38.00
N PRO A 14 -48.83 3.62 -38.30
CA PRO A 14 -49.55 4.20 -39.42
C PRO A 14 -49.28 3.44 -40.74
N PRO A 15 -50.26 3.31 -41.65
CA PRO A 15 -50.14 2.43 -42.82
C PRO A 15 -48.91 2.67 -43.71
N ALA A 16 -48.45 3.92 -43.83
CA ALA A 16 -47.24 4.25 -44.58
C ALA A 16 -45.97 3.70 -43.91
N MET A 17 -45.83 3.88 -42.59
CA MET A 17 -44.69 3.39 -41.82
C MET A 17 -44.71 1.87 -41.68
N ARG A 18 -45.89 1.28 -41.46
CA ARG A 18 -46.06 -0.18 -41.39
C ARG A 18 -45.54 -0.86 -42.65
N ARG A 19 -45.83 -0.32 -43.84
CA ARG A 19 -45.33 -0.89 -45.10
C ARG A 19 -43.81 -0.88 -45.17
N VAL A 20 -43.17 0.20 -44.75
CA VAL A 20 -41.70 0.31 -44.74
C VAL A 20 -41.08 -0.59 -43.68
N ALA A 21 -41.68 -0.68 -42.49
CA ALA A 21 -41.20 -1.57 -41.44
C ALA A 21 -41.29 -3.05 -41.84
N LEU A 22 -42.39 -3.45 -42.50
CA LEU A 22 -42.54 -4.81 -43.02
C LEU A 22 -41.56 -5.10 -44.17
N ALA A 23 -41.30 -4.12 -45.05
CA ALA A 23 -40.29 -4.26 -46.10
C ALA A 23 -38.89 -4.46 -45.52
N ALA A 24 -38.55 -3.73 -44.46
CA ALA A 24 -37.29 -3.90 -43.71
C ALA A 24 -37.20 -5.25 -42.96
N CYS A 25 -38.29 -6.02 -42.86
CA CYS A 25 -38.32 -7.36 -42.28
C CYS A 25 -38.52 -8.46 -43.35
N SER A 26 -38.46 -8.12 -44.64
CA SER A 26 -38.65 -9.08 -45.73
C SER A 26 -37.36 -9.84 -46.05
N ALA A 27 -37.45 -10.94 -46.79
CA ALA A 27 -36.28 -11.67 -47.27
C ALA A 27 -35.42 -10.80 -48.21
N ASP A 28 -36.05 -9.93 -49.00
CA ASP A 28 -35.39 -9.04 -49.97
C ASP A 28 -35.08 -7.64 -49.41
N ARG A 29 -34.99 -7.53 -48.08
CA ARG A 29 -34.78 -6.25 -47.39
C ARG A 29 -33.47 -5.59 -47.79
N SER A 30 -33.54 -4.30 -48.11
CA SER A 30 -32.38 -3.49 -48.48
C SER A 30 -31.95 -2.57 -47.34
N ALA A 31 -30.68 -2.14 -47.32
CA ALA A 31 -30.21 -1.07 -46.44
C ALA A 31 -31.03 0.23 -46.61
N HIS A 32 -31.54 0.45 -47.83
CA HIS A 32 -32.41 1.58 -48.14
C HIS A 32 -33.75 1.53 -47.38
N ASP A 33 -34.33 0.34 -47.15
CA ASP A 33 -35.56 0.21 -46.37
C ASP A 33 -35.34 0.58 -44.90
N LEU A 34 -34.19 0.23 -44.33
CA LEU A 34 -33.78 0.67 -42.99
C LEU A 34 -33.50 2.18 -42.94
N GLY A 35 -32.88 2.75 -43.97
CA GLY A 35 -32.70 4.21 -44.08
C GLY A 35 -34.03 4.97 -44.07
N ARG A 36 -35.03 4.47 -44.81
CA ARG A 36 -36.39 5.02 -44.80
C ARG A 36 -37.06 4.84 -43.45
N LEU A 37 -36.90 3.67 -42.84
CA LEU A 37 -37.43 3.36 -41.53
C LEU A 37 -36.87 4.32 -40.46
N ARG A 38 -35.56 4.59 -40.52
CA ARG A 38 -34.85 5.55 -39.67
C ARG A 38 -35.34 6.99 -39.88
N ALA A 39 -35.61 7.40 -41.11
CA ALA A 39 -36.16 8.73 -41.40
C ALA A 39 -37.52 8.93 -40.71
N TYR A 40 -38.35 7.89 -40.60
CA TYR A 40 -39.63 7.97 -39.89
C TYR A 40 -39.48 8.15 -38.39
N LEU A 41 -38.43 7.61 -37.76
CA LEU A 41 -38.25 7.66 -36.30
C LEU A 41 -38.32 9.08 -35.72
N ARG A 42 -37.85 10.08 -36.47
CA ARG A 42 -37.87 11.50 -36.06
C ARG A 42 -39.27 12.12 -35.99
N THR A 43 -40.27 11.46 -36.59
CA THR A 43 -41.64 11.96 -36.73
C THR A 43 -42.66 11.18 -35.90
N LEU A 44 -42.21 10.17 -35.15
CA LEU A 44 -43.06 9.24 -34.43
C LEU A 44 -43.25 9.63 -32.97
N THR A 45 -44.41 9.29 -32.42
CA THR A 45 -44.63 9.31 -30.97
C THR A 45 -43.89 8.15 -30.30
N ASP A 46 -43.61 8.24 -29.00
CA ASP A 46 -42.83 7.22 -28.28
C ASP A 46 -43.50 5.84 -28.32
N ASP A 47 -44.83 5.78 -28.25
CA ASP A 47 -45.59 4.55 -28.42
C ASP A 47 -45.40 3.93 -29.82
N GLN A 48 -45.29 4.76 -30.86
CA GLN A 48 -45.03 4.29 -32.21
C GLN A 48 -43.56 3.89 -32.41
N LYS A 49 -42.61 4.63 -31.82
CA LYS A 49 -41.19 4.25 -31.80
C LYS A 49 -41.01 2.87 -31.16
N ARG A 50 -41.69 2.60 -30.02
CA ARG A 50 -41.73 1.27 -29.37
C ARG A 50 -42.30 0.20 -30.29
N CYS A 51 -43.32 0.53 -31.09
CA CYS A 51 -43.88 -0.41 -32.06
C CYS A 51 -42.91 -0.72 -33.22
N MET A 52 -41.86 0.07 -33.46
CA MET A 52 -40.85 -0.17 -34.50
C MET A 52 -39.66 -1.02 -34.07
N VAL A 53 -39.44 -1.19 -32.77
CA VAL A 53 -38.35 -2.03 -32.20
C VAL A 53 -38.28 -3.44 -32.82
N PRO A 54 -39.39 -4.17 -33.07
CA PRO A 54 -39.36 -5.47 -33.75
C PRO A 54 -38.61 -5.46 -35.09
N ALA A 55 -38.75 -4.39 -35.88
CA ALA A 55 -38.15 -4.34 -37.21
C ALA A 55 -36.63 -4.19 -37.17
N PHE A 56 -36.11 -3.49 -36.17
CA PHE A 56 -34.67 -3.36 -35.98
C PHE A 56 -34.07 -4.62 -35.37
N TYR A 57 -34.73 -5.23 -34.38
CA TYR A 57 -34.28 -6.51 -33.81
C TYR A 57 -34.28 -7.65 -34.84
N PHE A 58 -35.21 -7.65 -35.78
CA PHE A 58 -35.22 -8.62 -36.88
C PHE A 58 -33.93 -8.56 -37.72
N ASN A 59 -33.32 -7.38 -37.84
CA ASN A 59 -32.06 -7.18 -38.58
C ASN A 59 -30.81 -7.38 -37.71
N LEU A 60 -30.99 -7.80 -36.46
CA LEU A 60 -29.93 -8.17 -35.52
C LEU A 60 -29.93 -9.68 -35.25
N ASP A 61 -30.46 -10.46 -36.19
CA ASP A 61 -30.46 -11.91 -36.10
C ASP A 61 -29.01 -12.43 -36.18
N PRO A 62 -28.47 -13.05 -35.11
CA PRO A 62 -27.10 -13.53 -35.11
C PRO A 62 -26.82 -14.60 -36.17
N ASP A 63 -27.85 -15.32 -36.64
CA ASP A 63 -27.69 -16.32 -37.70
C ASP A 63 -27.43 -15.68 -39.07
N GLU A 64 -27.75 -14.40 -39.24
CA GLU A 64 -27.54 -13.64 -40.48
C GLU A 64 -26.34 -12.69 -40.43
N ILE A 65 -25.83 -12.41 -39.23
CA ILE A 65 -24.63 -11.59 -39.04
C ILE A 65 -23.43 -12.55 -39.05
N PRO A 66 -22.41 -12.32 -39.91
CA PRO A 66 -21.21 -13.14 -39.91
C PRO A 66 -20.58 -13.19 -38.52
N GLY A 67 -20.14 -14.38 -38.07
CA GLY A 67 -19.33 -14.52 -36.87
C GLY A 67 -17.89 -14.01 -37.07
N GLU A 68 -17.05 -14.07 -36.04
CA GLU A 68 -15.66 -13.52 -36.05
C GLU A 68 -14.82 -13.97 -37.26
N ASN A 69 -14.99 -15.21 -37.73
CA ASN A 69 -14.24 -15.76 -38.87
C ASN A 69 -14.74 -15.27 -40.25
N GLY A 70 -15.86 -14.54 -40.30
CA GLY A 70 -16.45 -13.99 -41.53
C GLY A 70 -16.08 -12.52 -41.81
N PHE A 71 -15.32 -11.88 -40.92
CA PHE A 71 -14.89 -10.48 -41.03
C PHE A 71 -13.48 -10.36 -41.61
N ASP A 72 -13.30 -10.82 -42.85
CA ASP A 72 -12.11 -10.49 -43.63
C ASP A 72 -12.49 -9.44 -44.69
N PRO A 73 -12.01 -8.19 -44.54
CA PRO A 73 -12.31 -7.10 -45.47
C PRO A 73 -11.94 -7.41 -46.93
N GLU A 74 -10.94 -8.29 -47.15
CA GLU A 74 -10.47 -8.63 -48.49
C GLU A 74 -11.31 -9.71 -49.17
N THR A 75 -12.06 -10.51 -48.39
CA THR A 75 -12.84 -11.65 -48.90
C THR A 75 -14.35 -11.56 -48.61
N MET A 76 -14.80 -10.42 -48.08
CA MET A 76 -16.18 -10.19 -47.71
C MET A 76 -17.12 -10.22 -48.93
N SER A 77 -18.14 -11.08 -48.89
CA SER A 77 -19.16 -11.15 -49.93
C SER A 77 -20.13 -9.95 -49.86
N PRO A 78 -20.75 -9.53 -50.97
CA PRO A 78 -21.77 -8.47 -50.95
C PRO A 78 -22.97 -8.77 -50.03
N VAL A 79 -23.26 -10.06 -49.80
CA VAL A 79 -24.32 -10.50 -48.88
C VAL A 79 -23.92 -10.22 -47.44
N THR A 80 -22.66 -10.50 -47.11
CA THR A 80 -22.05 -10.26 -45.79
C THR A 80 -21.98 -8.76 -45.48
N GLU A 81 -21.49 -7.97 -46.43
CA GLU A 81 -21.43 -6.51 -46.34
C GLU A 81 -22.83 -5.92 -46.10
N SER A 82 -23.82 -6.35 -46.89
CA SER A 82 -25.20 -5.91 -46.71
C SER A 82 -25.79 -6.33 -45.35
N ALA A 83 -25.45 -7.51 -44.84
CA ALA A 83 -25.89 -7.94 -43.50
C ALA A 83 -25.30 -7.06 -42.39
N ILE A 84 -24.02 -6.72 -42.48
CA ILE A 84 -23.34 -5.80 -41.54
C ILE A 84 -23.94 -4.40 -41.60
N GLU A 85 -24.15 -3.85 -42.81
CA GLU A 85 -24.79 -2.54 -42.98
C GLU A 85 -26.20 -2.49 -42.38
N ARG A 86 -26.97 -3.57 -42.52
CA ARG A 86 -28.31 -3.68 -41.93
C ARG A 86 -28.26 -3.76 -40.42
N ALA A 87 -27.38 -4.59 -39.86
CA ALA A 87 -27.19 -4.71 -38.42
C ALA A 87 -26.77 -3.35 -37.82
N TRP A 88 -25.78 -2.71 -38.43
CA TRP A 88 -25.30 -1.39 -38.03
C TRP A 88 -26.40 -0.31 -38.10
N SER A 89 -27.11 -0.24 -39.22
CA SER A 89 -28.23 0.70 -39.39
C SER A 89 -29.35 0.47 -38.37
N SER A 90 -29.55 -0.78 -37.95
CA SER A 90 -30.54 -1.16 -36.96
C SER A 90 -30.11 -0.77 -35.55
N LEU A 91 -28.84 -0.97 -35.18
CA LEU A 91 -28.27 -0.46 -33.93
C LEU A 91 -28.38 1.07 -33.85
N GLN A 92 -28.00 1.77 -34.93
CA GLN A 92 -28.14 3.24 -35.02
C GLN A 92 -29.59 3.73 -34.96
N SER A 93 -30.55 2.90 -35.31
CA SER A 93 -31.97 3.27 -35.30
C SER A 93 -32.65 2.95 -33.98
N LEU A 94 -32.30 1.84 -33.34
CA LEU A 94 -32.68 1.53 -31.95
C LEU A 94 -32.23 2.63 -31.00
N TYR A 95 -31.07 3.22 -31.30
CA TYR A 95 -30.54 4.38 -30.62
C TYR A 95 -31.40 5.66 -30.73
N ILE A 96 -32.06 5.89 -31.88
CA ILE A 96 -32.92 7.08 -32.11
C ILE A 96 -34.30 6.92 -31.44
N ILE A 97 -34.73 5.70 -31.10
CA ILE A 97 -36.07 5.38 -30.58
C ILE A 97 -36.35 5.87 -29.14
N ASP A 98 -35.47 6.68 -28.54
CA ASP A 98 -35.33 6.98 -27.11
C ASP A 98 -34.48 5.98 -26.33
N PHE A 99 -33.18 6.00 -26.62
CA PHE A 99 -32.20 6.27 -25.56
C PHE A 99 -31.76 7.73 -25.70
N PRO A 100 -32.46 8.69 -25.07
CA PRO A 100 -32.32 10.11 -25.37
C PRO A 100 -31.12 10.70 -24.64
N SER A 101 -29.92 10.53 -25.19
CA SER A 101 -28.77 11.40 -24.84
C SER A 101 -27.62 11.40 -25.84
N VAL A 102 -27.63 10.54 -26.85
CA VAL A 102 -26.38 10.23 -27.56
C VAL A 102 -26.25 10.95 -28.91
N SER A 103 -26.94 12.08 -29.09
CA SER A 103 -26.76 12.94 -30.28
C SER A 103 -25.32 13.47 -30.43
N GLY A 104 -24.44 13.28 -29.43
CA GLY A 104 -23.07 13.78 -29.40
C GLY A 104 -21.97 12.89 -30.00
N LEU A 105 -22.20 11.62 -30.35
CA LEU A 105 -21.06 10.70 -30.55
C LEU A 105 -20.41 10.58 -31.93
N MET A 106 -20.91 11.17 -33.01
CA MET A 106 -20.23 11.04 -34.33
C MET A 106 -20.48 12.20 -35.32
N LEU A 107 -20.81 13.40 -34.85
CA LEU A 107 -20.87 14.59 -35.72
C LEU A 107 -20.03 15.73 -35.15
N GLY A 108 -18.76 15.45 -34.87
CA GLY A 108 -17.72 16.45 -35.14
C GLY A 108 -17.35 16.32 -36.61
N PRO A 109 -17.57 17.33 -37.47
CA PRO A 109 -16.93 17.32 -38.78
C PRO A 109 -15.43 17.46 -38.54
N VAL A 110 -14.69 16.36 -38.61
CA VAL A 110 -13.28 16.43 -38.99
C VAL A 110 -13.27 16.70 -40.49
N SER A 111 -13.52 17.96 -40.84
CA SER A 111 -13.11 18.49 -42.13
C SER A 111 -11.59 18.55 -42.12
N GLY A 112 -10.95 17.43 -42.48
CA GLY A 112 -9.51 17.29 -42.50
C GLY A 112 -9.11 15.87 -42.91
N ASP A 113 -9.04 15.66 -44.22
CA ASP A 113 -8.31 14.61 -44.94
C ASP A 113 -8.54 13.13 -44.58
N GLY A 114 -9.37 12.48 -45.41
CA GLY A 114 -9.15 11.10 -45.87
C GLY A 114 -9.85 9.98 -45.10
N PRO A 115 -10.67 9.13 -45.76
CA PRO A 115 -11.24 7.91 -45.18
C PRO A 115 -10.21 6.78 -44.90
N ASP A 116 -8.92 7.01 -45.16
CA ASP A 116 -7.87 5.97 -45.12
C ASP A 116 -7.11 5.88 -43.77
N SER A 117 -7.46 6.65 -42.74
CA SER A 117 -6.67 6.70 -41.49
C SER A 117 -7.26 5.97 -40.27
N PHE A 118 -8.51 5.48 -40.34
CA PHE A 118 -9.09 4.66 -39.28
C PHE A 118 -9.01 3.18 -39.65
N THR A 119 -7.89 2.55 -39.34
CA THR A 119 -7.86 1.10 -39.20
C THR A 119 -8.64 0.74 -37.93
N TYR A 120 -9.87 0.25 -38.10
CA TYR A 120 -10.61 -0.37 -37.02
C TYR A 120 -9.87 -1.65 -36.63
N SER A 121 -8.93 -1.56 -35.68
CA SER A 121 -8.50 -2.75 -34.96
C SER A 121 -9.73 -3.31 -34.26
N ALA A 122 -10.07 -4.59 -34.46
CA ALA A 122 -11.17 -5.25 -33.79
C ALA A 122 -11.06 -5.03 -32.27
N SER A 123 -11.81 -4.05 -31.76
CA SER A 123 -11.92 -3.74 -30.35
C SER A 123 -12.80 -4.83 -29.74
N PRO A 124 -12.43 -5.45 -28.61
CA PRO A 124 -13.32 -6.41 -27.98
C PRO A 124 -14.66 -5.75 -27.65
N LEU A 125 -15.75 -6.50 -27.79
CA LEU A 125 -17.10 -6.03 -27.50
C LEU A 125 -17.21 -5.33 -26.12
N SER A 126 -16.47 -5.83 -25.12
CA SER A 126 -16.42 -5.26 -23.78
C SER A 126 -15.91 -3.82 -23.74
N VAL A 127 -14.94 -3.45 -24.57
CA VAL A 127 -14.39 -2.09 -24.67
C VAL A 127 -15.38 -1.15 -25.36
N ASP A 128 -16.04 -1.64 -26.40
CA ASP A 128 -17.05 -0.87 -27.12
C ASP A 128 -18.29 -0.61 -26.25
N LEU A 129 -18.66 -1.59 -25.43
CA LEU A 129 -19.72 -1.44 -24.43
C LEU A 129 -19.32 -0.49 -23.30
N LEU A 130 -18.05 -0.47 -22.87
CA LEU A 130 -17.57 0.51 -21.90
C LEU A 130 -17.65 1.93 -22.45
N MET A 131 -17.18 2.14 -23.70
CA MET A 131 -17.34 3.43 -24.40
C MET A 131 -18.80 3.84 -24.44
N PHE A 132 -19.67 2.93 -24.89
CA PHE A 132 -21.10 3.17 -24.94
C PHE A 132 -21.64 3.54 -23.56
N ALA A 133 -21.31 2.78 -22.52
CA ALA A 133 -21.80 3.00 -21.17
C ALA A 133 -21.34 4.34 -20.58
N GLY A 134 -20.08 4.74 -20.82
CA GLY A 134 -19.54 6.04 -20.39
C GLY A 134 -20.37 7.21 -20.92
N THR A 135 -20.90 7.09 -22.14
CA THR A 135 -21.70 8.17 -22.76
C THR A 135 -23.08 8.36 -22.13
N PHE A 136 -23.53 7.40 -21.31
CA PHE A 136 -24.76 7.49 -20.53
C PHE A 136 -24.53 7.74 -19.04
N SER A 137 -23.30 8.01 -18.60
CA SER A 137 -23.02 8.27 -17.18
C SER A 137 -23.85 9.43 -16.61
N ASP A 138 -24.19 10.40 -17.47
CA ASP A 138 -24.97 11.60 -17.10
C ASP A 138 -26.48 11.36 -17.08
N ASP A 139 -26.99 10.32 -17.75
CA ASP A 139 -28.41 9.93 -17.68
C ASP A 139 -28.61 8.88 -16.59
N GLN A 140 -29.09 9.35 -15.43
CA GLN A 140 -29.31 8.50 -14.26
C GLN A 140 -30.18 7.25 -14.54
N ALA A 141 -31.15 7.35 -15.45
CA ALA A 141 -32.03 6.22 -15.79
C ALA A 141 -31.29 5.16 -16.62
N SER A 142 -30.61 5.57 -17.68
CA SER A 142 -29.76 4.66 -18.48
C SER A 142 -28.61 4.10 -17.66
N TYR A 143 -27.96 4.91 -16.85
CA TYR A 143 -26.88 4.48 -15.97
C TYR A 143 -27.35 3.41 -14.96
N ALA A 144 -28.53 3.59 -14.36
CA ALA A 144 -29.12 2.59 -13.47
C ALA A 144 -29.50 1.29 -14.22
N LEU A 145 -30.02 1.39 -15.44
CA LEU A 145 -30.34 0.23 -16.27
C LEU A 145 -29.09 -0.56 -16.66
N ILE A 146 -28.02 0.11 -17.08
CA ILE A 146 -26.74 -0.53 -17.42
C ILE A 146 -26.18 -1.28 -16.21
N LYS A 147 -26.07 -0.62 -15.05
CA LYS A 147 -25.54 -1.22 -13.81
C LYS A 147 -26.36 -2.40 -13.29
N SER A 148 -27.63 -2.51 -13.67
CA SER A 148 -28.53 -3.61 -13.27
C SER A 148 -28.64 -4.72 -14.32
N THR A 149 -27.96 -4.58 -15.47
CA THR A 149 -27.96 -5.60 -16.52
C THR A 149 -27.05 -6.77 -16.10
N PRO A 150 -27.56 -8.02 -16.05
CA PRO A 150 -26.74 -9.18 -15.69
C PRO A 150 -25.52 -9.36 -16.60
N GLY A 151 -24.36 -9.64 -16.02
CA GLY A 151 -23.11 -9.82 -16.76
C GLY A 151 -22.43 -8.52 -17.19
N PHE A 152 -23.04 -7.35 -16.95
CA PHE A 152 -22.39 -6.06 -17.22
C PHE A 152 -21.06 -5.93 -16.48
N TRP A 153 -21.00 -6.35 -15.22
CA TRP A 153 -19.80 -6.20 -14.40
C TRP A 153 -18.69 -7.17 -14.82
N VAL A 154 -19.04 -8.35 -15.35
CA VAL A 154 -18.09 -9.27 -16.00
C VAL A 154 -17.47 -8.59 -17.22
N MET A 155 -18.31 -8.04 -18.11
CA MET A 155 -17.83 -7.32 -19.29
C MET A 155 -16.99 -6.10 -18.92
N LEU A 156 -17.32 -5.39 -17.84
CA LEU A 156 -16.51 -4.29 -17.32
C LEU A 156 -15.11 -4.77 -16.88
N GLY A 157 -15.04 -5.92 -16.18
CA GLY A 157 -13.78 -6.55 -15.80
C GLY A 157 -12.93 -6.94 -17.02
N GLU A 158 -13.54 -7.55 -18.04
CA GLU A 158 -12.87 -7.91 -19.29
C GLU A 158 -12.36 -6.67 -20.04
N ALA A 159 -13.18 -5.63 -20.12
CA ALA A 159 -12.81 -4.34 -20.72
C ALA A 159 -11.60 -3.77 -19.99
N TRP A 160 -11.62 -3.75 -18.65
CA TRP A 160 -10.52 -3.26 -17.83
C TRP A 160 -9.23 -4.04 -18.11
N LEU A 161 -9.28 -5.37 -18.13
CA LEU A 161 -8.12 -6.20 -18.47
C LEU A 161 -7.59 -5.85 -19.87
N HIS A 162 -8.46 -5.71 -20.87
CA HIS A 162 -8.04 -5.34 -22.22
C HIS A 162 -7.43 -3.93 -22.30
N LEU A 163 -7.97 -2.95 -21.56
CA LEU A 163 -7.39 -1.60 -21.49
C LEU A 163 -5.95 -1.62 -20.97
N THR A 164 -5.61 -2.50 -20.03
CA THR A 164 -4.23 -2.65 -19.55
C THR A 164 -3.28 -3.23 -20.61
N GLN A 165 -3.81 -3.87 -21.65
CA GLN A 165 -3.06 -4.49 -22.75
C GLN A 165 -3.04 -3.64 -24.02
N SER A 166 -4.00 -2.71 -24.18
CA SER A 166 -4.08 -1.79 -25.31
C SER A 166 -2.78 -1.03 -25.50
N VAL A 167 -2.32 -0.86 -26.74
CA VAL A 167 -1.07 -0.12 -27.07
C VAL A 167 -1.29 1.39 -27.21
N ASP A 168 -2.53 1.83 -27.49
CA ASP A 168 -2.88 3.23 -27.71
C ASP A 168 -3.01 3.99 -26.38
N PRO A 169 -2.11 4.92 -26.05
CA PRO A 169 -2.16 5.66 -24.79
C PRO A 169 -3.35 6.60 -24.68
N LEU A 170 -3.76 7.23 -25.79
CA LEU A 170 -4.84 8.23 -25.80
C LEU A 170 -6.19 7.54 -25.61
N LYS A 171 -6.45 6.49 -26.40
CA LYS A 171 -7.66 5.66 -26.24
C LYS A 171 -7.71 5.09 -24.82
N ARG A 172 -6.58 4.58 -24.31
CA ARG A 172 -6.52 4.04 -22.94
C ARG A 172 -6.87 5.07 -21.88
N GLN A 173 -6.37 6.29 -22.00
CA GLN A 173 -6.62 7.35 -21.02
C GLN A 173 -8.08 7.76 -20.96
N VAL A 174 -8.73 7.96 -22.12
CA VAL A 174 -10.16 8.29 -22.19
C VAL A 174 -11.00 7.18 -21.55
N LEU A 175 -10.73 5.92 -21.92
CA LEU A 175 -11.51 4.78 -21.43
C LEU A 175 -11.26 4.46 -19.97
N PHE A 176 -10.10 4.82 -19.43
CA PHE A 176 -9.89 4.79 -17.99
C PHE A 176 -10.71 5.85 -17.25
N GLY A 177 -10.99 6.99 -17.87
CA GLY A 177 -11.96 7.97 -17.36
C GLY A 177 -13.35 7.34 -17.23
N ASP A 178 -13.84 6.72 -18.30
CA ASP A 178 -15.15 6.03 -18.31
C ASP A 178 -15.19 4.90 -17.28
N LEU A 179 -14.17 4.03 -17.27
CA LEU A 179 -14.04 2.96 -16.28
C LEU A 179 -14.06 3.49 -14.84
N SER A 180 -13.34 4.59 -14.59
CA SER A 180 -13.26 5.24 -13.27
C SER A 180 -14.64 5.64 -12.76
N ALA A 181 -15.50 6.17 -13.63
CA ALA A 181 -16.87 6.54 -13.27
C ALA A 181 -17.70 5.32 -12.81
N PHE A 182 -17.56 4.18 -13.47
CA PHE A 182 -18.25 2.93 -13.11
C PHE A 182 -17.72 2.32 -11.81
N ILE A 183 -16.41 2.21 -11.64
CA ILE A 183 -15.83 1.58 -10.45
C ILE A 183 -15.98 2.45 -9.19
N GLN A 184 -16.13 3.77 -9.34
CA GLN A 184 -16.47 4.65 -8.22
C GLN A 184 -17.92 4.52 -7.75
N ALA A 185 -18.80 3.91 -8.54
CA ALA A 185 -20.19 3.72 -8.18
C ALA A 185 -20.30 2.77 -6.96
N PRO A 186 -21.11 3.08 -5.94
CA PRO A 186 -21.30 2.20 -4.78
C PRO A 186 -21.76 0.78 -5.15
N GLU A 187 -22.40 0.62 -6.30
CA GLU A 187 -22.80 -0.69 -6.80
C GLU A 187 -21.62 -1.57 -7.21
N ALA A 188 -20.47 -1.02 -7.61
CA ALA A 188 -19.32 -1.80 -8.06
C ALA A 188 -18.73 -2.69 -6.95
N VAL A 189 -18.91 -2.29 -5.69
CA VAL A 189 -18.41 -3.03 -4.51
C VAL A 189 -19.48 -3.88 -3.82
N LYS A 190 -20.69 -3.96 -4.37
CA LYS A 190 -21.68 -4.95 -3.91
C LYS A 190 -21.12 -6.35 -4.15
N PRO A 191 -21.29 -7.31 -3.23
CA PRO A 191 -20.67 -8.63 -3.34
C PRO A 191 -20.86 -9.34 -4.69
N ASP A 192 -22.08 -9.34 -5.23
CA ASP A 192 -22.39 -10.00 -6.51
C ASP A 192 -21.69 -9.30 -7.69
N ASN A 193 -21.76 -7.97 -7.74
CA ASN A 193 -21.12 -7.17 -8.79
C ASN A 193 -19.60 -7.26 -8.72
N LEU A 194 -19.03 -7.23 -7.51
CA LEU A 194 -17.59 -7.39 -7.32
C LEU A 194 -17.13 -8.80 -7.74
N ALA A 195 -17.91 -9.84 -7.46
CA ALA A 195 -17.62 -11.19 -7.93
C ALA A 195 -17.62 -11.26 -9.46
N GLU A 196 -18.58 -10.60 -10.14
CA GLU A 196 -18.59 -10.48 -11.60
C GLU A 196 -17.36 -9.70 -12.13
N ILE A 197 -16.96 -8.58 -11.50
CA ILE A 197 -15.73 -7.86 -11.89
C ILE A 197 -14.51 -8.78 -11.75
N ILE A 198 -14.42 -9.52 -10.64
CA ILE A 198 -13.33 -10.46 -10.38
C ILE A 198 -13.31 -11.55 -11.45
N GLU A 199 -14.47 -12.11 -11.82
CA GLU A 199 -14.60 -13.08 -12.92
C GLU A 199 -14.04 -12.50 -14.22
N GLY A 200 -14.47 -11.30 -14.62
CA GLY A 200 -14.05 -10.64 -15.86
C GLY A 200 -12.54 -10.35 -15.96
N VAL A 201 -11.85 -10.12 -14.83
CA VAL A 201 -10.39 -9.88 -14.83
C VAL A 201 -9.55 -11.16 -14.70
N GLY A 202 -10.15 -12.33 -14.51
CA GLY A 202 -9.44 -13.62 -14.38
C GLY A 202 -9.77 -14.46 -13.14
N GLY A 203 -10.85 -14.14 -12.44
CA GLY A 203 -11.46 -14.98 -11.40
C GLY A 203 -10.82 -14.92 -10.00
N THR A 204 -9.82 -14.06 -9.76
CA THR A 204 -9.19 -13.95 -8.43
C THR A 204 -8.91 -12.52 -8.00
N PHE A 205 -8.86 -12.27 -6.69
CA PHE A 205 -8.36 -11.00 -6.14
C PHE A 205 -6.93 -10.68 -6.56
N HIS A 206 -6.11 -11.70 -6.84
CA HIS A 206 -4.74 -11.50 -7.31
C HIS A 206 -4.70 -10.89 -8.71
N GLU A 207 -5.55 -11.39 -9.62
CA GLU A 207 -5.69 -10.83 -10.96
C GLU A 207 -6.31 -9.43 -10.93
N LEU A 208 -7.32 -9.20 -10.10
CA LEU A 208 -7.87 -7.86 -9.91
C LEU A 208 -6.81 -6.88 -9.39
N ALA A 209 -6.01 -7.30 -8.40
CA ALA A 209 -4.92 -6.48 -7.86
C ALA A 209 -3.84 -6.19 -8.93
N ARG A 210 -3.53 -7.16 -9.78
CA ARG A 210 -2.59 -7.01 -10.90
C ARG A 210 -3.13 -5.99 -11.90
N VAL A 211 -4.38 -6.15 -12.36
CA VAL A 211 -5.03 -5.24 -13.31
C VAL A 211 -5.12 -3.82 -12.74
N ALA A 212 -5.54 -3.65 -11.49
CA ALA A 212 -5.57 -2.35 -10.83
C ALA A 212 -4.17 -1.70 -10.72
N THR A 213 -3.16 -2.48 -10.34
CA THR A 213 -1.78 -1.96 -10.21
C THR A 213 -1.19 -1.61 -11.58
N LEU A 214 -1.50 -2.37 -12.63
CA LEU A 214 -1.11 -2.04 -14.00
C LEU A 214 -1.81 -0.77 -14.49
N SER A 215 -3.11 -0.62 -14.25
CA SER A 215 -3.82 0.63 -14.57
C SER A 215 -3.18 1.83 -13.91
N LEU A 216 -2.90 1.77 -12.61
CA LEU A 216 -2.18 2.83 -11.91
C LEU A 216 -0.83 3.12 -12.57
N ALA A 217 -0.07 2.09 -12.95
CA ALA A 217 1.24 2.26 -13.59
C ALA A 217 1.15 2.89 -14.99
N LEU A 218 0.08 2.60 -15.73
CA LEU A 218 -0.16 3.16 -17.06
C LEU A 218 -0.63 4.62 -17.03
N LEU A 219 -1.21 5.07 -15.91
CA LEU A 219 -1.54 6.49 -15.68
C LEU A 219 -0.31 7.33 -15.33
N VAL A 220 0.75 6.70 -14.81
CA VAL A 220 1.97 7.44 -14.48
C VAL A 220 2.76 7.71 -15.76
N PRO A 221 2.97 8.99 -16.13
CA PRO A 221 3.79 9.32 -17.28
C PRO A 221 5.19 8.72 -17.15
N ARG A 222 5.72 8.22 -18.28
CA ARG A 222 7.14 7.87 -18.34
C ARG A 222 7.95 9.16 -18.16
N SER A 223 8.89 9.12 -17.21
CA SER A 223 9.74 10.24 -16.80
C SER A 223 10.22 11.11 -17.97
N PRO A 224 10.29 12.45 -17.84
CA PRO A 224 9.97 13.29 -16.67
C PRO A 224 8.59 13.99 -16.75
N ALA A 225 7.60 13.43 -17.46
CA ALA A 225 6.36 14.18 -17.70
C ALA A 225 5.46 14.34 -16.45
N VAL A 226 4.55 15.30 -16.57
CA VAL A 226 3.53 15.73 -15.62
C VAL A 226 2.31 14.83 -15.74
N MET A 227 1.65 14.54 -14.61
CA MET A 227 0.36 13.85 -14.64
C MET A 227 -0.73 14.86 -14.98
N ASP A 228 -1.48 14.61 -16.06
CA ASP A 228 -2.63 15.46 -16.42
C ASP A 228 -3.85 15.22 -15.52
N ILE A 229 -4.84 16.10 -15.65
CA ILE A 229 -6.05 16.12 -14.83
C ILE A 229 -6.89 14.85 -14.96
N ILE A 230 -6.93 14.24 -16.14
CA ILE A 230 -7.67 13.00 -16.38
C ILE A 230 -6.99 11.86 -15.62
N ALA A 231 -5.67 11.72 -15.76
CA ALA A 231 -4.90 10.70 -15.06
C ALA A 231 -5.00 10.86 -13.53
N MET A 232 -5.04 12.08 -13.02
CA MET A 232 -5.31 12.38 -11.62
C MET A 232 -6.72 11.93 -11.18
N HIS A 233 -7.74 12.21 -11.99
CA HIS A 233 -9.12 11.79 -11.68
C HIS A 233 -9.25 10.26 -11.67
N VAL A 234 -8.63 9.56 -12.61
CA VAL A 234 -8.60 8.09 -12.62
C VAL A 234 -7.85 7.56 -11.41
N LEU A 235 -6.71 8.15 -11.03
CA LEU A 235 -5.97 7.76 -9.82
C LEU A 235 -6.86 7.88 -8.58
N ALA A 236 -7.58 9.00 -8.41
CA ALA A 236 -8.48 9.22 -7.28
C ALA A 236 -9.60 8.16 -7.25
N GLY A 237 -10.25 7.91 -8.39
CA GLY A 237 -11.32 6.93 -8.51
C GLY A 237 -10.87 5.50 -8.21
N LEU A 238 -9.70 5.12 -8.73
CA LEU A 238 -9.09 3.83 -8.43
C LEU A 238 -8.79 3.70 -6.93
N LEU A 239 -8.17 4.70 -6.30
CA LEU A 239 -7.89 4.65 -4.87
C LEU A 239 -9.16 4.51 -4.02
N GLN A 240 -10.23 5.19 -4.39
CA GLN A 240 -11.53 5.06 -3.73
C GLN A 240 -12.10 3.65 -3.89
N PHE A 241 -12.06 3.09 -5.09
CA PHE A 241 -12.51 1.73 -5.36
C PHE A 241 -11.72 0.69 -4.57
N LEU A 242 -10.39 0.82 -4.52
CA LEU A 242 -9.52 -0.10 -3.76
C LEU A 242 -9.85 -0.08 -2.26
N LYS A 243 -10.07 1.10 -1.67
CA LYS A 243 -10.50 1.25 -0.26
C LYS A 243 -11.90 0.67 0.00
N ALA A 244 -12.77 0.73 -1.00
CA ALA A 244 -14.12 0.20 -0.89
C ALA A 244 -14.14 -1.35 -0.96
N ILE A 245 -13.27 -1.96 -1.77
CA ILE A 245 -13.08 -3.43 -1.80
C ILE A 245 -12.45 -3.93 -0.50
N ASP A 246 -11.40 -3.27 -0.03
CA ASP A 246 -10.70 -3.65 1.20
C ASP A 246 -10.70 -2.49 2.20
N PRO A 247 -11.71 -2.46 3.10
CA PRO A 247 -11.84 -1.44 4.15
C PRO A 247 -10.63 -1.30 5.05
N SER A 248 -9.73 -2.29 5.12
CA SER A 248 -8.50 -2.19 5.91
C SER A 248 -7.50 -1.18 5.33
N LEU A 249 -7.67 -0.80 4.04
CA LEU A 249 -6.88 0.24 3.35
C LEU A 249 -7.37 1.67 3.66
N ASP A 250 -8.48 1.80 4.38
CA ASP A 250 -9.05 3.09 4.79
C ASP A 250 -8.61 3.44 6.22
N GLU A 251 -7.78 4.47 6.35
CA GLU A 251 -7.29 4.96 7.65
C GLU A 251 -8.42 5.41 8.58
N THR A 252 -9.56 5.87 8.03
CA THR A 252 -10.67 6.42 8.81
C THR A 252 -11.44 5.35 9.57
N LYS A 253 -11.34 4.09 9.13
CA LYS A 253 -11.99 2.92 9.76
C LYS A 253 -11.16 2.35 10.92
N GLY A 254 -10.07 3.01 11.26
CA GLY A 254 -9.30 2.80 12.48
C GLY A 254 -8.10 1.85 12.31
N PRO A 255 -7.18 1.89 13.28
CA PRO A 255 -5.91 1.17 13.22
C PRO A 255 -6.05 -0.36 13.13
N VAL A 256 -7.15 -0.94 13.62
CA VAL A 256 -7.15 -2.34 14.09
C VAL A 256 -7.29 -3.40 13.01
N LEU A 257 -7.82 -3.08 11.81
CA LEU A 257 -8.09 -4.12 10.82
C LEU A 257 -6.80 -4.58 10.10
N PRO A 258 -6.43 -5.87 10.16
CA PRO A 258 -5.34 -6.42 9.36
C PRO A 258 -5.70 -6.31 7.87
N LEU A 259 -4.68 -6.36 7.00
CA LEU A 259 -4.92 -6.33 5.56
C LEU A 259 -5.77 -7.52 5.11
N GLY A 260 -6.81 -7.24 4.32
CA GLY A 260 -7.58 -8.28 3.67
C GLY A 260 -6.78 -8.98 2.57
N ALA A 261 -7.35 -10.06 2.02
CA ALA A 261 -6.72 -10.83 0.95
C ALA A 261 -6.38 -9.96 -0.28
N PHE A 262 -7.23 -8.96 -0.58
CA PHE A 262 -7.00 -8.03 -1.67
C PHE A 262 -5.86 -7.04 -1.39
N GLY A 263 -5.79 -6.45 -0.19
CA GLY A 263 -4.66 -5.60 0.23
C GLY A 263 -3.32 -6.33 0.17
N ILE A 264 -3.27 -7.60 0.62
CA ILE A 264 -2.08 -8.46 0.50
C ILE A 264 -1.72 -8.70 -0.97
N ALA A 265 -2.72 -8.97 -1.82
CA ALA A 265 -2.51 -9.14 -3.26
C ALA A 265 -1.95 -7.87 -3.93
N LEU A 266 -2.44 -6.68 -3.59
CA LEU A 266 -1.91 -5.40 -4.10
C LEU A 266 -0.43 -5.20 -3.75
N ILE A 267 -0.04 -5.52 -2.51
CA ILE A 267 1.37 -5.45 -2.08
C ILE A 267 2.22 -6.40 -2.93
N SER A 268 1.76 -7.64 -3.15
CA SER A 268 2.48 -8.60 -4.00
C SER A 268 2.67 -8.13 -5.44
N GLN A 269 1.80 -7.23 -5.92
CA GLN A 269 1.85 -6.62 -7.25
C GLN A 269 2.72 -5.34 -7.32
N ASN A 270 3.45 -5.01 -6.25
CA ASN A 270 4.30 -3.82 -6.16
C ASN A 270 3.52 -2.49 -6.25
N VAL A 271 2.29 -2.44 -5.72
CA VAL A 271 1.47 -1.21 -5.68
C VAL A 271 2.23 -0.04 -5.05
N VAL A 272 3.09 -0.30 -4.05
CA VAL A 272 3.93 0.69 -3.38
C VAL A 272 4.81 1.46 -4.37
N ARG A 273 5.49 0.75 -5.28
CA ARG A 273 6.33 1.38 -6.32
C ARG A 273 5.49 2.27 -7.23
N VAL A 274 4.36 1.74 -7.68
CA VAL A 274 3.49 2.42 -8.65
C VAL A 274 2.92 3.70 -8.05
N LEU A 275 2.38 3.64 -6.83
CA LEU A 275 1.84 4.80 -6.13
C LEU A 275 2.93 5.83 -5.79
N THR A 276 4.14 5.39 -5.44
CA THR A 276 5.26 6.32 -5.22
C THR A 276 5.59 7.08 -6.50
N ASN A 277 5.65 6.40 -7.65
CA ASN A 277 5.89 7.07 -8.93
C ASN A 277 4.74 8.03 -9.29
N ALA A 278 3.49 7.64 -9.02
CA ALA A 278 2.31 8.47 -9.21
C ALA A 278 2.37 9.75 -8.36
N LEU A 279 2.73 9.62 -7.07
CA LEU A 279 2.98 10.75 -6.18
C LEU A 279 4.02 11.69 -6.75
N CYS A 280 5.19 11.17 -7.16
CA CYS A 280 6.24 12.00 -7.74
C CYS A 280 5.82 12.71 -9.04
N ALA A 281 4.95 12.10 -9.84
CA ALA A 281 4.41 12.74 -11.04
C ALA A 281 3.38 13.83 -10.69
N ALA A 282 2.46 13.56 -9.77
CA ALA A 282 1.45 14.50 -9.32
C ALA A 282 2.04 15.72 -8.58
N THR A 283 3.10 15.53 -7.78
CA THR A 283 3.78 16.66 -7.13
C THR A 283 4.48 17.58 -8.13
N ARG A 284 4.97 17.05 -9.26
CA ARG A 284 5.50 17.89 -10.35
C ARG A 284 4.39 18.68 -11.03
N SER A 285 3.22 18.08 -11.26
CA SER A 285 2.04 18.79 -11.77
C SER A 285 1.68 19.98 -10.89
N LEU A 286 1.66 19.77 -9.57
CA LEU A 286 1.32 20.81 -8.60
C LEU A 286 2.26 22.03 -8.66
N ILE A 287 3.55 21.83 -8.98
CA ILE A 287 4.51 22.93 -9.14
C ILE A 287 4.25 23.70 -10.45
N GLN A 288 3.89 22.98 -11.52
CA GLN A 288 3.80 23.57 -12.86
C GLN A 288 2.47 24.28 -13.11
N ASP A 289 1.36 23.77 -12.55
CA ASP A 289 0.03 24.37 -12.71
C ASP A 289 -0.65 24.61 -11.36
N PRO A 290 -0.52 25.82 -10.78
CA PRO A 290 -1.13 26.16 -9.51
C PRO A 290 -2.65 26.35 -9.57
N ILE A 291 -3.28 26.34 -10.75
CA ILE A 291 -4.72 26.65 -10.88
C ILE A 291 -5.58 25.58 -10.19
N GLU A 292 -5.10 24.34 -10.14
CA GLU A 292 -5.81 23.19 -9.57
C GLU A 292 -5.19 22.71 -8.25
N ILE A 293 -4.65 23.65 -7.46
CA ILE A 293 -3.90 23.33 -6.23
C ILE A 293 -4.73 22.50 -5.25
N ASP A 294 -6.01 22.83 -5.06
CA ASP A 294 -6.88 22.20 -4.07
C ASP A 294 -7.21 20.75 -4.45
N TYR A 295 -7.57 20.54 -5.72
CA TYR A 295 -7.91 19.23 -6.25
C TYR A 295 -6.68 18.31 -6.27
N THR A 296 -5.56 18.80 -6.77
CA THR A 296 -4.30 18.04 -6.80
C THR A 296 -3.81 17.73 -5.38
N ALA A 297 -3.91 18.67 -4.44
CA ALA A 297 -3.54 18.46 -3.05
C ALA A 297 -4.39 17.39 -2.37
N GLU A 298 -5.69 17.33 -2.67
CA GLU A 298 -6.58 16.29 -2.16
C GLU A 298 -6.18 14.90 -2.69
N ILE A 299 -5.84 14.78 -3.97
CA ILE A 299 -5.38 13.51 -4.56
C ILE A 299 -4.05 13.07 -3.97
N LEU A 300 -3.10 14.01 -3.81
CA LEU A 300 -1.83 13.74 -3.13
C LEU A 300 -2.09 13.24 -1.71
N ARG A 301 -2.94 13.92 -0.94
CA ARG A 301 -3.31 13.52 0.42
C ARG A 301 -3.89 12.10 0.44
N GLN A 302 -4.85 11.79 -0.44
CA GLN A 302 -5.44 10.45 -0.51
C GLN A 302 -4.41 9.37 -0.86
N THR A 303 -3.49 9.68 -1.77
CA THR A 303 -2.44 8.76 -2.21
C THR A 303 -1.41 8.52 -1.11
N PHE A 304 -0.99 9.58 -0.41
CA PHE A 304 -0.14 9.49 0.78
C PHE A 304 -0.82 8.66 1.87
N ASN A 305 -2.08 8.92 2.19
CA ASN A 305 -2.78 8.18 3.25
C ASN A 305 -2.94 6.69 2.90
N PHE A 306 -3.26 6.38 1.64
CA PHE A 306 -3.28 5.00 1.16
C PHE A 306 -1.91 4.34 1.30
N LEU A 307 -0.84 5.02 0.87
CA LEU A 307 0.51 4.52 0.97
C LEU A 307 0.93 4.30 2.44
N ALA A 308 0.57 5.21 3.35
CA ALA A 308 0.85 5.06 4.78
C ALA A 308 0.22 3.79 5.34
N VAL A 309 -1.06 3.54 5.03
CA VAL A 309 -1.77 2.33 5.46
C VAL A 309 -1.10 1.08 4.91
N VAL A 310 -0.79 1.05 3.61
CA VAL A 310 -0.11 -0.09 2.98
C VAL A 310 1.26 -0.35 3.62
N LEU A 311 2.04 0.69 3.90
CA LEU A 311 3.37 0.55 4.48
C LEU A 311 3.33 0.08 5.94
N VAL A 312 2.42 0.65 6.75
CA VAL A 312 2.28 0.32 8.18
C VAL A 312 1.69 -1.08 8.37
N LYS A 313 0.73 -1.47 7.53
CA LYS A 313 0.01 -2.74 7.64
C LYS A 313 0.63 -3.89 6.84
N SER A 314 1.59 -3.62 5.95
CA SER A 314 2.25 -4.67 5.17
C SER A 314 2.92 -5.69 6.10
N PRO A 315 2.82 -6.99 5.80
CA PRO A 315 3.66 -7.98 6.46
C PRO A 315 5.13 -7.68 6.15
N GLY A 316 5.89 -7.31 7.17
CA GLY A 316 7.29 -6.92 7.05
C GLY A 316 7.51 -5.46 6.63
N TYR A 317 8.77 -5.03 6.67
CA TYR A 317 9.19 -3.63 6.46
C TYR A 317 9.70 -3.35 5.03
N GLN A 318 9.35 -4.17 4.04
CA GLN A 318 9.93 -4.07 2.67
C GLN A 318 9.33 -2.94 1.83
N GLY A 319 8.10 -2.51 2.13
CA GLY A 319 7.42 -1.45 1.38
C GLY A 319 8.15 -0.10 1.47
N LEU A 320 8.51 0.34 2.67
CA LEU A 320 9.10 1.68 2.84
C LEU A 320 10.48 1.83 2.16
N PRO A 321 11.42 0.86 2.25
CA PRO A 321 12.65 0.88 1.46
C PRO A 321 12.39 1.00 -0.04
N MET A 322 11.35 0.32 -0.55
CA MET A 322 10.94 0.43 -1.96
C MET A 322 10.44 1.85 -2.26
N ALA A 323 9.52 2.39 -1.47
CA ALA A 323 9.01 3.75 -1.66
C ALA A 323 10.13 4.80 -1.60
N LEU A 324 11.06 4.70 -0.66
CA LEU A 324 12.22 5.60 -0.58
C LEU A 324 13.06 5.55 -1.86
N LYS A 325 13.36 4.35 -2.37
CA LYS A 325 14.10 4.16 -3.62
C LYS A 325 13.40 4.77 -4.84
N PHE A 326 12.07 4.85 -4.83
CA PHE A 326 11.26 5.41 -5.91
C PHE A 326 10.88 6.88 -5.70
N GLY A 327 11.52 7.58 -4.75
CA GLY A 327 11.39 9.03 -4.60
C GLY A 327 10.32 9.50 -3.64
N LEU A 328 9.84 8.64 -2.72
CA LEU A 328 8.90 9.04 -1.67
C LEU A 328 9.36 10.30 -0.92
N LEU A 329 10.63 10.34 -0.51
CA LEU A 329 11.16 11.48 0.25
C LEU A 329 11.21 12.77 -0.57
N ARG A 330 11.48 12.66 -1.88
CA ARG A 330 11.38 13.77 -2.83
C ARG A 330 9.95 14.29 -2.93
N ALA A 331 8.96 13.40 -3.06
CA ALA A 331 7.55 13.79 -3.08
C ALA A 331 7.13 14.51 -1.79
N VAL A 332 7.52 14.00 -0.61
CA VAL A 332 7.28 14.66 0.69
C VAL A 332 7.92 16.05 0.73
N ALA A 333 9.21 16.15 0.37
CA ALA A 333 9.92 17.43 0.40
C ALA A 333 9.32 18.46 -0.56
N THR A 334 8.87 18.02 -1.75
CA THR A 334 8.16 18.87 -2.70
C THR A 334 6.84 19.38 -2.12
N CYS A 335 6.00 18.52 -1.54
CA CYS A 335 4.74 18.94 -0.93
C CYS A 335 4.95 19.96 0.20
N MET A 336 6.03 19.83 0.97
CA MET A 336 6.36 20.78 2.04
C MET A 336 6.75 22.17 1.53
N GLN A 337 7.27 22.31 0.31
CA GLN A 337 7.58 23.63 -0.27
C GLN A 337 6.34 24.41 -0.70
N ILE A 338 5.22 23.72 -0.88
CA ILE A 338 4.02 24.28 -1.47
C ILE A 338 3.17 24.83 -0.33
N SER A 339 2.81 26.11 -0.42
CA SER A 339 1.77 26.71 0.43
C SER A 339 0.40 26.16 0.03
N GLY A 340 0.19 24.87 0.28
CA GLY A 340 -1.00 24.15 -0.10
C GLY A 340 -2.09 24.15 1.00
N PRO A 341 -3.22 23.50 0.72
CA PRO A 341 -4.32 23.36 1.68
C PRO A 341 -3.87 22.71 2.99
N LEU A 342 -4.48 23.15 4.10
CA LEU A 342 -4.24 22.61 5.44
C LEU A 342 -4.30 21.07 5.52
N PRO A 343 -5.23 20.36 4.84
CA PRO A 343 -5.26 18.89 4.87
C PRO A 343 -3.98 18.23 4.33
N LEU A 344 -3.35 18.79 3.28
CA LEU A 344 -2.10 18.25 2.75
C LEU A 344 -0.94 18.51 3.73
N GLN A 345 -0.90 19.70 4.35
CA GLN A 345 0.11 20.01 5.37
C GLN A 345 -0.01 19.12 6.61
N GLN A 346 -1.24 18.83 7.06
CA GLN A 346 -1.50 17.87 8.15
C GLN A 346 -1.02 16.46 7.78
N CYS A 347 -1.26 16.04 6.54
CA CYS A 347 -0.74 14.78 6.02
C CYS A 347 0.79 14.75 6.07
N MET A 348 1.48 15.80 5.61
CA MET A 348 2.95 15.89 5.68
C MET A 348 3.45 15.90 7.13
N ASN A 349 2.76 16.59 8.04
CA ASN A 349 3.02 16.56 9.48
C ASN A 349 2.92 15.16 10.09
N HIS A 350 1.95 14.36 9.64
CA HIS A 350 1.81 12.97 10.04
C HIS A 350 2.94 12.10 9.49
N TRP A 351 3.28 12.24 8.20
CA TRP A 351 4.36 11.48 7.57
C TRP A 351 5.72 11.74 8.21
N VAL A 352 6.11 13.01 8.35
CA VAL A 352 7.42 13.41 8.88
C VAL A 352 7.49 13.22 10.39
N GLY A 353 6.38 13.43 11.10
CA GLY A 353 6.33 13.35 12.57
C GLY A 353 6.11 11.95 13.13
N ILE A 354 5.48 11.04 12.38
CA ILE A 354 5.01 9.74 12.90
C ILE A 354 5.43 8.59 11.97
N VAL A 355 5.03 8.61 10.70
CA VAL A 355 5.25 7.46 9.80
C VAL A 355 6.72 7.20 9.56
N LEU A 356 7.50 8.18 9.11
CA LEU A 356 8.92 7.97 8.82
C LEU A 356 9.76 7.66 10.08
N PRO A 357 9.65 8.42 11.19
CA PRO A 357 10.44 8.17 12.40
C PRO A 357 10.28 6.77 12.99
N THR A 358 9.05 6.25 13.06
CA THR A 358 8.75 4.94 13.67
C THR A 358 9.38 3.77 12.91
N HIS A 359 9.70 3.95 11.63
CA HIS A 359 10.34 2.92 10.80
C HIS A 359 11.88 2.99 10.79
N LEU A 360 12.49 4.00 11.43
CA LEU A 360 13.95 4.16 11.50
C LEU A 360 14.65 3.12 12.37
N ILE A 361 13.89 2.22 13.00
CA ILE A 361 14.42 1.06 13.70
C ILE A 361 14.86 -0.05 12.74
N HIS A 362 14.40 -0.05 11.48
CA HIS A 362 14.68 -1.14 10.54
C HIS A 362 15.93 -0.87 9.71
N HIS A 363 16.83 -1.85 9.67
CA HIS A 363 18.10 -1.75 8.94
C HIS A 363 17.86 -1.48 7.45
N ALA A 364 16.89 -2.17 6.83
CA ALA A 364 16.61 -2.01 5.40
C ALA A 364 16.07 -0.60 5.06
N VAL A 365 15.29 0.00 5.95
CA VAL A 365 14.76 1.37 5.79
C VAL A 365 15.91 2.36 5.80
N LEU A 366 16.80 2.29 6.79
CA LEU A 366 17.95 3.19 6.88
C LEU A 366 18.88 3.08 5.67
N ARG A 367 19.11 1.87 5.17
CA ARG A 367 19.91 1.68 3.94
C ARG A 367 19.32 2.37 2.72
N ALA A 368 18.00 2.40 2.59
CA ALA A 368 17.33 3.12 1.50
C ALA A 368 17.24 4.63 1.77
N LEU A 369 17.13 5.02 3.05
CA LEU A 369 16.97 6.41 3.47
C LEU A 369 18.21 7.26 3.22
N GLY A 370 19.42 6.72 3.45
CA GLY A 370 20.67 7.47 3.26
C GLY A 370 20.78 8.12 1.87
N PRO A 371 20.75 7.34 0.78
CA PRO A 371 20.73 7.89 -0.58
C PRO A 371 19.53 8.81 -0.84
N ALA A 372 18.34 8.46 -0.34
CA ALA A 372 17.15 9.27 -0.54
C ALA A 372 17.25 10.68 0.11
N LEU A 373 17.97 10.82 1.23
CA LEU A 373 18.26 12.12 1.86
C LEU A 373 19.24 12.94 1.01
N GLU A 374 20.26 12.30 0.44
CA GLU A 374 21.23 12.95 -0.46
C GLU A 374 20.53 13.47 -1.73
N ASP A 375 19.56 12.71 -2.25
CA ASP A 375 18.81 13.02 -3.48
C ASP A 375 17.86 14.25 -3.39
N ILE A 376 17.67 14.81 -2.19
CA ILE A 376 16.72 15.92 -1.96
C ILE A 376 17.36 17.16 -1.32
N VAL A 377 18.70 17.20 -1.23
CA VAL A 377 19.43 18.30 -0.59
C VAL A 377 19.10 19.65 -1.24
N ASP A 378 18.90 19.68 -2.55
CA ASP A 378 18.46 20.86 -3.31
C ASP A 378 17.08 21.36 -2.88
N LEU A 379 16.14 20.44 -2.62
CA LEU A 379 14.78 20.77 -2.23
C LEU A 379 14.70 21.33 -0.80
N ILE A 380 15.40 20.72 0.14
CA ILE A 380 15.28 21.08 1.56
C ILE A 380 16.01 22.38 1.95
N ASN A 381 16.94 22.84 1.09
CA ASN A 381 17.68 24.08 1.31
C ASN A 381 16.97 25.33 0.76
N THR A 382 15.76 25.17 0.21
CA THR A 382 14.97 26.31 -0.29
C THR A 382 14.33 27.09 0.86
N ASN A 383 14.18 28.41 0.70
CA ASN A 383 13.46 29.26 1.66
C ASN A 383 11.99 28.83 1.83
N ALA A 384 11.36 28.32 0.77
CA ALA A 384 9.98 27.83 0.81
C ALA A 384 9.86 26.64 1.76
N PHE A 385 10.76 25.67 1.64
CA PHE A 385 10.80 24.50 2.53
C PHE A 385 11.02 24.90 4.00
N GLN A 386 11.99 25.78 4.26
CA GLN A 386 12.34 26.22 5.62
C GLN A 386 11.24 27.03 6.32
N ARG A 387 10.35 27.67 5.55
CA ARG A 387 9.20 28.42 6.07
C ARG A 387 7.94 27.56 6.22
N SER A 388 7.97 26.29 5.83
CA SER A 388 6.83 25.40 5.96
C SER A 388 6.50 25.11 7.42
N GLU A 389 5.21 24.92 7.74
CA GLU A 389 4.77 24.56 9.10
C GLU A 389 5.30 23.20 9.58
N VAL A 390 5.76 22.37 8.64
CA VAL A 390 6.28 21.02 8.90
C VAL A 390 7.79 21.05 9.17
N TYR A 391 8.46 22.20 9.01
CA TYR A 391 9.92 22.30 9.07
C TYR A 391 10.50 21.87 10.42
N GLU A 392 9.90 22.24 11.55
CA GLU A 392 10.39 21.81 12.88
C GLU A 392 10.37 20.28 13.02
N LYS A 393 9.30 19.64 12.55
CA LYS A 393 9.20 18.17 12.53
C LYS A 393 10.23 17.56 11.59
N TRP A 394 10.51 18.20 10.45
CA TRP A 394 11.57 17.78 9.54
C TRP A 394 12.94 17.82 10.20
N ILE A 395 13.26 18.87 10.97
CA ILE A 395 14.52 18.94 11.71
C ILE A 395 14.63 17.80 12.73
N ALA A 396 13.56 17.52 13.48
CA ALA A 396 13.54 16.41 14.42
C ALA A 396 13.72 15.06 13.72
N PHE A 397 12.99 14.81 12.62
CA PHE A 397 13.13 13.62 11.79
C PHE A 397 14.54 13.47 11.21
N SER A 398 15.06 14.53 10.59
CA SER A 398 16.39 14.53 9.96
C SER A 398 17.48 14.26 10.99
N SER A 399 17.43 14.90 12.15
CA SER A 399 18.36 14.65 13.25
C SER A 399 18.34 13.17 13.68
N LEU A 400 17.16 12.63 13.92
CA LEU A 400 16.99 11.21 14.27
C LEU A 400 17.49 10.27 13.17
N ALA A 401 17.19 10.57 11.90
CA ALA A 401 17.65 9.78 10.76
C ALA A 401 19.18 9.75 10.65
N HIS A 402 19.85 10.89 10.80
CA HIS A 402 21.31 10.96 10.78
C HIS A 402 21.94 10.20 11.95
N GLU A 403 21.37 10.32 13.15
CA GLU A 403 21.78 9.53 14.33
C GLU A 403 21.68 8.02 14.02
N ARG A 404 20.54 7.56 13.50
CA ARG A 404 20.33 6.13 13.18
C ARG A 404 21.23 5.65 12.04
N LEU A 405 21.48 6.48 11.03
CA LEU A 405 22.44 6.20 9.95
C LEU A 405 23.87 6.10 10.46
N GLN A 406 24.27 6.90 11.44
CA GLN A 406 25.58 6.81 12.08
C GLN A 406 25.74 5.49 12.85
N ILE A 407 24.72 5.07 13.62
CA ILE A 407 24.70 3.76 14.30
C ILE A 407 24.81 2.62 13.29
N LEU A 408 24.10 2.72 12.16
CA LEU A 408 24.18 1.74 11.08
C LEU A 408 25.60 1.68 10.49
N LYS A 409 26.19 2.83 10.16
CA LYS A 409 27.55 2.91 9.59
C LYS A 409 28.60 2.36 10.55
N SER A 410 28.56 2.73 11.83
CA SER A 410 29.51 2.24 12.83
C SER A 410 29.38 0.74 13.07
N ARG A 411 28.15 0.21 13.10
CA ARG A 411 27.93 -1.21 13.40
C ARG A 411 28.37 -2.15 12.27
N PHE A 412 28.24 -1.70 11.02
CA PHE A 412 28.42 -2.49 9.82
C PHE A 412 29.60 -2.05 8.95
N SER A 413 30.45 -1.13 9.41
CA SER A 413 31.75 -0.88 8.78
C SER A 413 32.71 -2.04 9.07
N ASP A 414 33.49 -2.43 8.07
CA ASP A 414 34.43 -3.57 8.15
C ASP A 414 35.57 -3.36 9.15
N GLU A 415 35.78 -2.12 9.63
CA GLU A 415 36.89 -1.74 10.52
C GLU A 415 36.61 -2.00 12.01
N ILE A 416 35.34 -2.07 12.44
CA ILE A 416 35.04 -2.36 13.85
C ILE A 416 35.01 -3.87 14.02
N SER A 417 36.14 -4.45 14.42
CA SER A 417 36.18 -5.81 14.94
C SER A 417 35.19 -5.90 16.10
N SER A 418 33.97 -6.35 15.85
CA SER A 418 32.98 -6.41 16.90
C SER A 418 33.49 -7.39 17.93
N LEU A 419 33.88 -6.92 19.10
CA LEU A 419 34.15 -7.81 20.20
C LEU A 419 32.86 -8.59 20.47
N ARG A 420 33.03 -9.81 20.95
CA ARG A 420 31.95 -10.69 21.34
C ARG A 420 32.29 -11.29 22.68
N VAL A 421 31.26 -11.61 23.44
CA VAL A 421 31.39 -12.36 24.69
C VAL A 421 30.99 -13.81 24.42
N CYS A 422 31.67 -14.75 25.06
CA CYS A 422 31.31 -16.17 24.99
C CYS A 422 29.89 -16.40 25.53
N ASP A 423 29.03 -17.10 24.80
CA ASP A 423 27.64 -17.33 25.20
C ASP A 423 27.49 -18.29 26.40
N ASN A 424 28.52 -19.07 26.74
CA ASN A 424 28.56 -19.81 28.01
C ASN A 424 28.51 -18.81 29.18
N LEU A 425 27.49 -18.91 30.04
CA LEU A 425 27.26 -18.00 31.15
C LEU A 425 28.42 -17.97 32.16
N GLU A 426 29.16 -19.08 32.28
CA GLU A 426 30.31 -19.17 33.17
C GLU A 426 31.61 -18.65 32.54
N CYS A 427 31.60 -18.35 31.25
CA CYS A 427 32.75 -17.79 30.55
C CYS A 427 32.63 -16.26 30.44
N LEU A 428 33.72 -15.57 30.80
CA LEU A 428 33.84 -14.10 30.72
C LEU A 428 34.80 -13.65 29.61
N ILE A 429 35.18 -14.55 28.70
CA ILE A 429 36.10 -14.20 27.60
C ILE A 429 35.38 -13.25 26.64
N ILE A 430 36.03 -12.10 26.42
CA ILE A 430 35.66 -11.09 25.44
C ILE A 430 36.82 -10.97 24.47
N GLN A 431 36.56 -11.17 23.18
CA GLN A 431 37.59 -11.13 22.14
C GLN A 431 36.96 -10.77 20.79
N SER A 432 37.77 -10.62 19.74
CA SER A 432 37.27 -10.40 18.38
C SER A 432 36.27 -11.50 17.97
N LYS A 433 35.15 -11.14 17.33
CA LYS A 433 34.18 -12.08 16.76
C LYS A 433 34.83 -13.16 15.88
N THR A 434 35.92 -12.86 15.19
CA THR A 434 36.63 -13.82 14.33
C THR A 434 37.30 -14.96 15.11
N LEU A 435 37.50 -14.79 16.41
CA LEU A 435 38.09 -15.79 17.32
C LEU A 435 37.02 -16.65 18.01
N PHE A 436 35.74 -16.38 17.77
CA PHE A 436 34.65 -17.19 18.31
C PHE A 436 34.19 -18.25 17.32
N GLU A 437 33.89 -19.43 17.85
CA GLU A 437 33.24 -20.52 17.13
C GLU A 437 31.72 -20.32 17.21
N ARG A 438 31.00 -20.53 16.11
CA ARG A 438 29.53 -20.54 16.13
C ARG A 438 29.03 -21.90 16.57
N CYS A 439 27.92 -21.94 17.29
CA CYS A 439 27.22 -23.19 17.56
C CYS A 439 26.88 -23.89 16.23
N SER A 440 27.33 -25.14 16.08
CA SER A 440 27.19 -25.92 14.86
C SER A 440 25.74 -26.24 14.46
N GLY A 441 24.78 -26.21 15.41
CA GLY A 441 23.37 -26.45 15.09
C GLY A 441 22.59 -25.16 14.81
N CYS A 442 22.57 -24.17 15.73
CA CYS A 442 21.71 -22.99 15.60
C CYS A 442 22.38 -21.83 14.84
N LEU A 443 23.71 -21.84 14.76
CA LEU A 443 24.54 -20.76 14.20
C LEU A 443 24.32 -19.36 14.82
N SER A 444 23.55 -19.26 15.91
CA SER A 444 23.17 -18.01 16.56
C SER A 444 24.05 -17.66 17.76
N LEU A 445 24.53 -18.67 18.48
CA LEU A 445 25.42 -18.53 19.65
C LEU A 445 26.90 -18.63 19.25
N TYR A 446 27.76 -17.94 20.00
CA TYR A 446 29.19 -17.81 19.81
C TYR A 446 29.93 -18.26 21.08
N TYR A 447 30.88 -19.18 20.93
CA TYR A 447 31.68 -19.71 22.03
C TYR A 447 33.16 -19.48 21.78
N CYS A 448 33.92 -19.13 22.81
CA CYS A 448 35.36 -18.92 22.68
C CYS A 448 36.10 -20.24 22.39
N CYS A 449 35.48 -21.38 22.68
CA CYS A 449 35.98 -22.72 22.40
C CYS A 449 34.85 -23.76 22.49
N ARG A 450 35.07 -24.93 21.87
CA ARG A 450 34.20 -26.10 21.95
C ARG A 450 33.83 -26.54 23.38
N ALA A 451 34.75 -26.43 24.35
CA ALA A 451 34.46 -26.80 25.74
C ALA A 451 33.34 -25.93 26.35
N CYS A 452 33.33 -24.63 26.05
CA CYS A 452 32.26 -23.73 26.46
C CYS A 452 30.93 -24.06 25.76
N GLN A 453 30.96 -24.42 24.47
CA GLN A 453 29.77 -24.86 23.75
C GLN A 453 29.17 -26.12 24.39
N VAL A 454 29.98 -27.14 24.69
CA VAL A 454 29.51 -28.39 25.31
C VAL A 454 28.94 -28.14 26.70
N SER A 455 29.60 -27.30 27.51
CA SER A 455 29.12 -26.92 28.84
C SER A 455 27.76 -26.21 28.77
N ASP A 456 27.61 -25.21 27.88
CA ASP A 456 26.35 -24.49 27.70
C ASP A 456 25.27 -25.39 27.07
N TRP A 457 25.65 -26.36 26.23
CA TRP A 457 24.72 -27.33 25.67
C TRP A 457 24.09 -28.21 26.75
N SER A 458 24.92 -28.78 27.64
CA SER A 458 24.45 -29.70 28.69
C SER A 458 23.73 -29.00 29.84
N ALA A 459 24.20 -27.81 30.22
CA ALA A 459 23.70 -27.10 31.41
C ALA A 459 22.78 -25.93 31.08
N GLY A 460 22.94 -25.32 29.90
CA GLY A 460 22.39 -24.01 29.54
C GLY A 460 20.99 -24.03 28.92
N GLY A 461 20.34 -25.18 28.75
CA GLY A 461 19.00 -25.25 28.14
C GLY A 461 18.96 -25.00 26.63
N HIS A 462 20.12 -24.75 26.02
CA HIS A 462 20.25 -24.43 24.59
C HIS A 462 19.73 -25.55 23.66
N HIS A 463 19.79 -26.82 24.07
CA HIS A 463 19.25 -27.94 23.28
C HIS A 463 17.76 -27.76 22.93
N ALA A 464 16.95 -27.19 23.83
CA ALA A 464 15.52 -27.05 23.63
C ALA A 464 15.17 -26.05 22.52
N SER A 465 16.03 -25.06 22.24
CA SER A 465 15.80 -24.06 21.19
C SER A 465 16.18 -24.52 19.78
N HIS A 466 16.76 -25.72 19.61
CA HIS A 466 17.04 -26.28 18.26
C HIS A 466 15.84 -26.99 17.65
N THR A 467 14.90 -27.43 18.47
CA THR A 467 13.71 -28.18 18.02
C THR A 467 12.49 -27.29 17.83
N GLY A 468 12.55 -26.03 18.25
CA GLY A 468 11.48 -25.07 18.07
C GLY A 468 11.33 -24.68 16.60
N GLU A 469 10.10 -24.78 16.08
CA GLU A 469 9.73 -24.17 14.80
C GLU A 469 10.23 -22.72 14.80
N ALA A 470 11.17 -22.41 13.91
CA ALA A 470 11.79 -21.10 13.81
C ALA A 470 10.72 -20.02 13.98
N SER A 471 10.84 -19.23 15.05
CA SER A 471 9.92 -18.17 15.47
C SER A 471 9.12 -17.59 14.30
N LYS A 472 7.80 -17.58 14.42
CA LYS A 472 6.83 -17.02 13.44
C LYS A 472 7.17 -15.59 13.02
N PHE A 473 8.03 -14.89 13.76
CA PHE A 473 8.50 -13.55 13.44
C PHE A 473 9.82 -13.57 12.65
N HIS A 474 9.70 -13.28 11.35
CA HIS A 474 10.84 -13.11 10.44
C HIS A 474 11.57 -11.77 10.65
N VAL A 475 12.14 -11.53 11.83
CA VAL A 475 13.14 -10.45 12.02
C VAL A 475 14.47 -10.92 11.43
N SER A 476 14.96 -10.23 10.39
CA SER A 476 16.21 -10.61 9.72
C SER A 476 17.41 -10.57 10.67
N THR A 477 18.43 -11.39 10.43
CA THR A 477 19.67 -11.37 11.21
C THR A 477 20.33 -9.99 11.24
N ARG A 478 20.17 -9.18 10.18
CA ARG A 478 20.70 -7.82 10.12
C ARG A 478 19.92 -6.87 11.04
N ASP A 479 18.59 -6.96 11.06
CA ASP A 479 17.79 -6.16 12.00
C ASP A 479 18.06 -6.55 13.44
N ARG A 480 18.18 -7.85 13.76
CA ARG A 480 18.57 -8.30 15.12
C ARG A 480 19.93 -7.74 15.53
N GLY A 481 20.85 -7.58 14.58
CA GLY A 481 22.16 -6.96 14.83
C GLY A 481 22.04 -5.45 15.05
N PHE A 482 21.17 -4.79 14.27
CA PHE A 482 20.93 -3.37 14.35
C PHE A 482 20.12 -2.97 15.60
N PHE A 483 19.05 -3.68 15.96
CA PHE A 483 18.27 -3.48 17.20
C PHE A 483 19.17 -3.49 18.43
N ARG A 484 20.13 -4.43 18.51
CA ARG A 484 21.13 -4.44 19.60
C ARG A 484 21.97 -3.17 19.63
N ALA A 485 22.49 -2.74 18.48
CA ALA A 485 23.30 -1.54 18.39
C ALA A 485 22.49 -0.28 18.75
N LEU A 486 21.23 -0.24 18.30
CA LEU A 486 20.26 0.82 18.56
C LEU A 486 19.93 0.94 20.05
N MET A 487 19.51 -0.17 20.68
CA MET A 487 19.18 -0.20 22.11
C MET A 487 20.40 0.13 22.97
N ASN A 488 21.60 -0.34 22.60
CA ASN A 488 22.83 0.02 23.30
C ASN A 488 23.13 1.52 23.16
N HIS A 489 23.01 2.08 21.96
CA HIS A 489 23.17 3.52 21.75
C HIS A 489 22.20 4.33 22.65
N ASP A 490 20.92 3.96 22.65
CA ASP A 490 19.89 4.65 23.41
C ASP A 490 20.07 4.45 24.92
N TYR A 491 20.55 3.27 25.34
CA TYR A 491 20.99 3.04 26.72
C TYR A 491 22.09 4.00 27.13
N GLN A 492 23.17 4.11 26.32
CA GLN A 492 24.30 4.98 26.64
C GLN A 492 23.87 6.45 26.71
N ARG A 493 23.02 6.89 25.77
CA ARG A 493 22.47 8.24 25.73
C ARG A 493 21.64 8.58 26.99
N SER A 494 20.86 7.61 27.48
CA SER A 494 19.95 7.80 28.62
C SER A 494 20.46 7.18 29.92
N LYS A 495 21.74 6.77 29.97
CA LYS A 495 22.30 5.89 31.02
C LYS A 495 22.04 6.40 32.43
N THR A 496 22.35 7.67 32.70
CA THR A 496 22.18 8.25 34.04
C THR A 496 20.72 8.22 34.49
N THR A 497 19.80 8.65 33.63
CA THR A 497 18.36 8.65 33.92
C THR A 497 17.83 7.23 34.10
N LEU A 498 18.34 6.28 33.32
CA LEU A 498 17.95 4.87 33.43
C LEU A 498 18.44 4.23 34.72
N LEU A 499 19.71 4.43 35.09
CA LEU A 499 20.24 3.92 36.35
C LEU A 499 19.49 4.50 37.56
N GLN A 500 19.09 5.77 37.49
CA GLN A 500 18.18 6.36 38.48
C GLN A 500 16.83 5.62 38.48
N GLY A 501 16.17 5.48 37.33
CA GLY A 501 14.90 4.75 37.22
C GLY A 501 14.97 3.31 37.76
N GLU A 502 16.04 2.59 37.45
CA GLU A 502 16.31 1.23 37.94
C GLU A 502 16.49 1.20 39.47
N LEU A 503 17.25 2.15 40.03
CA LEU A 503 17.41 2.29 41.48
C LEU A 503 16.07 2.53 42.17
N LEU A 504 15.25 3.44 41.63
CA LEU A 504 13.92 3.74 42.13
C LEU A 504 12.99 2.54 42.08
N PHE A 505 13.07 1.78 40.99
CA PHE A 505 12.30 0.55 40.81
C PHE A 505 12.70 -0.48 41.86
N ARG A 506 13.99 -0.77 42.03
CA ARG A 506 14.48 -1.74 43.03
C ARG A 506 14.14 -1.35 44.46
N HIS A 507 14.17 -0.06 44.76
CA HIS A 507 13.77 0.43 46.08
C HIS A 507 12.27 0.23 46.34
N ALA A 508 11.43 0.49 45.33
CA ALA A 508 9.99 0.29 45.43
C ALA A 508 9.59 -1.20 45.45
N TYR A 509 10.37 -2.05 44.78
CA TYR A 509 10.09 -3.47 44.58
C TYR A 509 11.32 -4.34 44.90
N PRO A 510 11.74 -4.45 46.17
CA PRO A 510 12.95 -5.19 46.54
C PRO A 510 12.87 -6.67 46.18
N GLY A 511 13.88 -7.17 45.47
CA GLY A 511 13.96 -8.56 45.03
C GLY A 511 13.06 -8.93 43.85
N GLU A 512 12.27 -7.98 43.33
CA GLU A 512 11.42 -8.23 42.18
C GLU A 512 12.23 -8.24 40.87
N PRO A 513 12.17 -9.31 40.08
CA PRO A 513 12.87 -9.35 38.80
C PRO A 513 12.27 -8.33 37.84
N TYR A 514 13.13 -7.63 37.10
CA TYR A 514 12.72 -6.63 36.12
C TYR A 514 13.54 -6.72 34.82
N PHE A 515 13.10 -5.99 33.81
CA PHE A 515 13.79 -5.78 32.55
C PHE A 515 13.68 -4.31 32.13
N LEU A 516 14.50 -3.87 31.18
CA LEU A 516 14.34 -2.55 30.56
C LEU A 516 13.45 -2.67 29.32
N LEU A 517 12.32 -1.97 29.32
CA LEU A 517 11.45 -1.83 28.15
C LEU A 517 11.89 -0.63 27.32
N TYR A 518 12.16 -0.86 26.04
CA TYR A 518 12.44 0.14 25.02
C TYR A 518 11.23 0.22 24.07
N ASP A 519 10.43 1.26 24.23
CA ASP A 519 9.24 1.48 23.43
C ASP A 519 9.53 2.37 22.23
N TYR A 520 9.59 1.73 21.06
CA TYR A 520 9.75 2.35 19.74
C TYR A 520 8.43 2.41 18.95
N THR A 521 7.28 2.29 19.61
CA THR A 521 5.98 2.51 18.96
C THR A 521 5.74 4.00 18.61
N GLU A 522 6.54 4.90 19.21
CA GLU A 522 6.56 6.33 18.95
C GLU A 522 7.89 6.79 18.34
N ALA A 523 7.93 8.02 17.82
CA ALA A 523 9.14 8.61 17.25
C ALA A 523 10.27 8.80 18.28
N VAL A 524 9.90 9.08 19.53
CA VAL A 524 10.84 9.22 20.65
C VAL A 524 10.80 7.95 21.47
N VAL A 525 11.93 7.26 21.57
CA VAL A 525 12.02 6.03 22.36
C VAL A 525 11.76 6.34 23.84
N LYS A 526 10.86 5.58 24.45
CA LYS A 526 10.65 5.60 25.91
C LYS A 526 11.36 4.39 26.50
N ILE A 527 12.19 4.62 27.52
CA ILE A 527 12.95 3.55 28.16
C ILE A 527 12.66 3.56 29.65
N ALA A 528 12.20 2.44 30.19
CA ALA A 528 11.84 2.33 31.60
C ALA A 528 12.02 0.89 32.13
N PRO A 529 12.38 0.73 33.42
CA PRO A 529 12.31 -0.57 34.07
C PRO A 529 10.86 -1.04 34.22
N GLN A 530 10.62 -2.31 33.94
CA GLN A 530 9.32 -2.97 34.03
C GLN A 530 9.43 -4.27 34.80
N SER A 531 8.42 -4.55 35.64
CA SER A 531 8.34 -5.77 36.42
C SER A 531 8.10 -7.00 35.53
N LEU A 532 8.85 -8.09 35.76
CA LEU A 532 8.56 -9.40 35.17
C LEU A 532 7.30 -10.06 35.74
N SER A 533 6.80 -9.62 36.90
CA SER A 533 5.63 -10.20 37.56
C SER A 533 4.29 -9.65 37.06
N SER A 534 4.29 -8.59 36.23
CA SER A 534 3.05 -8.01 35.75
C SER A 534 2.29 -8.97 34.82
N ASN A 535 1.00 -9.19 35.11
CA ASN A 535 0.14 -10.12 34.36
C ASN A 535 0.12 -9.83 32.84
N ALA A 536 0.18 -8.55 32.47
CA ALA A 536 0.23 -8.12 31.08
C ALA A 536 1.41 -8.71 30.29
N ILE A 537 2.51 -9.00 31.00
CA ILE A 537 3.70 -9.58 30.40
C ILE A 537 3.63 -11.09 30.43
N THR A 538 3.02 -11.70 31.44
CA THR A 538 2.89 -13.17 31.50
C THR A 538 2.07 -13.70 30.31
N ASP A 539 0.97 -13.03 29.97
CA ASP A 539 0.15 -13.38 28.80
C ASP A 539 0.91 -13.13 27.48
N LEU A 540 1.73 -12.07 27.46
CA LEU A 540 2.55 -11.72 26.31
C LEU A 540 3.74 -12.66 26.11
N LEU A 541 4.31 -13.17 27.20
CA LEU A 541 5.40 -14.15 27.23
C LEU A 541 4.92 -15.57 26.94
N ALA A 542 3.63 -15.88 27.15
CA ALA A 542 3.08 -17.20 26.90
C ALA A 542 3.12 -17.62 25.41
N GLY A 543 3.22 -16.65 24.49
CA GLY A 543 3.24 -16.89 23.04
C GLY A 543 4.63 -16.97 22.39
N VAL A 544 5.72 -16.74 23.13
CA VAL A 544 7.04 -16.53 22.52
C VAL A 544 8.14 -17.35 23.22
N GLU A 545 9.16 -17.81 22.48
CA GLU A 545 10.32 -18.58 22.96
C GLU A 545 11.26 -17.78 23.90
N TRP A 546 10.73 -17.23 25.00
CA TRP A 546 11.47 -16.36 25.91
C TRP A 546 11.90 -17.09 27.16
N THR A 547 11.30 -18.24 27.45
CA THR A 547 11.60 -19.04 28.64
C THR A 547 13.09 -19.38 28.74
N ASP A 548 13.75 -19.67 27.62
CA ASP A 548 15.21 -19.90 27.59
C ASP A 548 15.99 -18.61 27.92
N ILE A 549 15.65 -17.48 27.29
CA ILE A 549 16.33 -16.20 27.53
C ILE A 549 16.17 -15.76 29.00
N VAL A 550 14.95 -15.79 29.54
CA VAL A 550 14.66 -15.44 30.93
C VAL A 550 15.39 -16.39 31.88
N SER A 551 15.38 -17.69 31.61
CA SER A 551 16.13 -18.68 32.40
C SER A 551 17.65 -18.45 32.36
N ARG A 552 18.20 -18.07 31.20
CA ARG A 552 19.62 -17.70 31.06
C ARG A 552 19.94 -16.44 31.87
N VAL A 553 19.10 -15.40 31.79
CA VAL A 553 19.26 -14.16 32.57
C VAL A 553 19.24 -14.47 34.07
N ALA A 554 18.27 -15.27 34.55
CA ALA A 554 18.20 -15.66 35.96
C ALA A 554 19.45 -16.45 36.42
N ARG A 555 19.94 -17.40 35.61
CA ARG A 555 21.15 -18.17 35.92
C ARG A 555 22.45 -17.37 35.82
N SER A 556 22.43 -16.23 35.15
CA SER A 556 23.62 -15.40 34.97
C SER A 556 24.14 -14.77 36.26
N ARG A 557 23.34 -14.72 37.34
CA ARG A 557 23.67 -14.07 38.62
C ARG A 557 24.09 -12.61 38.44
N GLY A 558 23.31 -11.85 37.68
CA GLY A 558 23.56 -10.42 37.41
C GLY A 558 24.59 -10.15 36.31
N ARG A 559 25.13 -11.18 35.63
CA ARG A 559 26.02 -11.01 34.46
C ARG A 559 25.25 -10.70 33.17
N MET A 560 23.94 -10.90 33.17
CA MET A 560 23.05 -10.57 32.06
C MET A 560 21.85 -9.80 32.57
N ARG A 561 21.42 -8.83 31.77
CA ARG A 561 20.16 -8.12 31.91
C ARG A 561 19.24 -8.51 30.76
N LEU A 562 17.95 -8.61 31.06
CA LEU A 562 16.93 -8.72 30.03
C LEU A 562 16.54 -7.31 29.59
N ASP A 563 16.65 -7.04 28.30
CA ASP A 563 16.12 -5.82 27.70
C ASP A 563 15.10 -6.24 26.64
N VAL A 564 14.04 -5.45 26.52
CA VAL A 564 12.89 -5.78 25.69
C VAL A 564 12.57 -4.58 24.82
N MET A 565 12.54 -4.78 23.53
CA MET A 565 12.10 -3.79 22.56
C MET A 565 10.64 -4.05 22.21
N VAL A 566 9.80 -3.01 22.17
CA VAL A 566 8.48 -3.04 21.56
C VAL A 566 8.42 -2.07 20.38
N PHE A 567 7.84 -2.50 19.27
CA PHE A 567 7.67 -1.68 18.07
C PHE A 567 6.43 -2.11 17.29
N LEU A 568 5.94 -1.28 16.38
CA LEU A 568 4.79 -1.61 15.55
C LEU A 568 5.23 -2.33 14.26
N LEU A 569 4.58 -3.45 13.95
CA LEU A 569 4.68 -4.11 12.65
C LEU A 569 3.30 -4.63 12.26
N ALA A 570 2.87 -4.31 11.04
CA ALA A 570 1.48 -4.55 10.61
C ALA A 570 0.42 -3.92 11.54
N ASN A 571 0.78 -2.80 12.19
CA ASN A 571 0.01 -2.14 13.26
C ASN A 571 -0.28 -2.99 14.52
N GLU A 572 0.44 -4.10 14.69
CA GLU A 572 0.45 -4.87 15.92
C GLU A 572 1.71 -4.50 16.72
N ALA A 573 1.66 -4.64 18.04
CA ALA A 573 2.84 -4.47 18.89
C ALA A 573 3.69 -5.76 18.88
N HIS A 574 4.93 -5.64 18.41
CA HIS A 574 5.89 -6.73 18.34
C HIS A 574 6.95 -6.54 19.40
N TRP A 575 7.29 -7.64 20.05
CA TRP A 575 8.18 -7.64 21.20
C TRP A 575 9.42 -8.45 20.87
N PHE A 576 10.58 -7.91 21.21
CA PHE A 576 11.85 -8.53 20.92
C PHE A 576 12.78 -8.48 22.14
N ALA A 577 13.04 -9.65 22.72
CA ALA A 577 13.95 -9.81 23.84
C ALA A 577 15.40 -9.80 23.36
N ILE A 578 16.20 -9.00 24.03
CA ILE A 578 17.63 -8.99 23.87
C ILE A 578 18.27 -9.25 25.23
N PRO A 579 18.94 -10.40 25.40
CA PRO A 579 19.86 -10.53 26.51
C PRO A 579 21.06 -9.61 26.27
N PHE A 580 21.24 -8.61 27.13
CA PHE A 580 22.48 -7.84 27.19
C PHE A 580 23.39 -8.46 28.23
N ARG A 581 24.59 -8.83 27.82
CA ARG A 581 25.65 -9.13 28.77
C ARG A 581 26.10 -7.82 29.34
N SER A 582 25.97 -7.71 30.64
CA SER A 582 26.44 -6.52 31.31
C SER A 582 27.85 -6.84 31.80
N HIS A 583 28.76 -5.88 31.64
CA HIS A 583 29.99 -5.87 32.44
C HIS A 583 29.71 -5.64 33.94
N THR A 584 28.43 -5.72 34.34
CA THR A 584 27.86 -4.94 35.42
C THR A 584 27.24 -5.77 36.52
N ALA A 585 27.66 -7.03 36.72
CA ALA A 585 27.41 -7.70 38.01
C ALA A 585 27.75 -6.74 39.19
N ARG A 586 28.74 -5.86 39.00
CA ARG A 586 29.05 -4.75 39.91
C ARG A 586 28.03 -3.59 39.92
N VAL A 587 27.50 -3.11 38.79
CA VAL A 587 26.44 -2.06 38.80
C VAL A 587 25.18 -2.63 39.42
N ASP A 588 24.80 -3.84 39.05
CA ASP A 588 23.63 -4.53 39.57
C ASP A 588 23.70 -4.65 41.09
N ALA A 589 24.80 -5.20 41.61
CA ALA A 589 25.06 -5.28 43.05
C ALA A 589 25.13 -3.89 43.71
N THR A 590 25.64 -2.87 43.01
CA THR A 590 25.69 -1.51 43.55
C THR A 590 24.30 -0.87 43.61
N LEU A 591 23.48 -1.02 42.57
CA LEU A 591 22.10 -0.55 42.53
C LEU A 591 21.26 -1.24 43.59
N GLU A 592 21.45 -2.55 43.78
CA GLU A 592 20.77 -3.30 44.85
C GLU A 592 21.18 -2.82 46.24
N ARG A 593 22.49 -2.64 46.48
CA ARG A 593 22.98 -2.07 47.74
C ARG A 593 22.41 -0.68 48.00
N LEU A 594 22.47 0.21 47.02
CA LEU A 594 21.94 1.58 47.13
C LEU A 594 20.43 1.58 47.36
N ALA A 595 19.68 0.72 46.67
CA ALA A 595 18.23 0.60 46.86
C ALA A 595 17.87 0.22 48.30
N ASN A 596 18.67 -0.64 48.92
CA ASN A 596 18.51 -1.08 50.31
C ASN A 596 18.96 -0.01 51.34
N GLU A 597 19.92 0.85 50.98
CA GLU A 597 20.41 1.95 51.83
C GLU A 597 19.50 3.20 51.77
N LEU A 598 18.71 3.35 50.71
CA LEU A 598 17.81 4.50 50.55
C LEU A 598 16.71 4.54 51.64
N PRO A 599 16.45 5.71 52.25
CA PRO A 599 15.33 5.88 53.17
C PRO A 599 14.00 5.57 52.49
N LYS A 600 13.05 4.98 53.24
CA LYS A 600 11.68 4.74 52.75
C LYS A 600 10.92 6.04 52.42
N ASP A 601 11.26 7.14 53.08
CA ASP A 601 10.70 8.46 52.77
C ASP A 601 11.47 9.11 51.61
N ARG A 602 10.80 9.27 50.46
CA ARG A 602 11.35 9.91 49.26
C ARG A 602 11.83 11.35 49.51
N ASN A 603 11.23 12.07 50.45
CA ASN A 603 11.61 13.45 50.74
C ASN A 603 12.98 13.57 51.44
N MET A 604 13.49 12.45 51.96
CA MET A 604 14.79 12.40 52.63
C MET A 604 15.93 11.96 51.70
N TRP A 605 15.66 11.77 50.41
CA TRP A 605 16.69 11.34 49.48
C TRP A 605 17.68 12.47 49.22
N ASP A 606 18.94 12.21 49.54
CA ASP A 606 20.03 13.03 49.03
C ASP A 606 20.23 12.71 47.54
N VAL A 607 19.43 13.38 46.70
CA VAL A 607 19.47 13.25 45.23
C VAL A 607 20.87 13.51 44.70
N ARG A 608 21.64 14.37 45.36
CA ARG A 608 23.01 14.67 44.97
C ARG A 608 23.93 13.48 45.24
N HIS A 609 23.88 12.89 46.44
CA HIS A 609 24.68 11.70 46.76
C HIS A 609 24.38 10.51 45.83
N VAL A 610 23.09 10.25 45.56
CA VAL A 610 22.67 9.21 44.61
C VAL A 610 23.21 9.49 43.22
N THR A 611 23.06 10.72 42.73
CA THR A 611 23.51 11.11 41.38
C THR A 611 25.04 11.04 41.25
N GLU A 612 25.79 11.50 42.25
CA GLU A 612 27.26 11.42 42.29
C GLU A 612 27.73 9.97 42.31
N THR A 613 27.08 9.10 43.09
CA THR A 613 27.40 7.67 43.14
C THR A 613 27.11 6.99 41.80
N LEU A 614 25.96 7.26 41.19
CA LEU A 614 25.62 6.73 39.86
C LEU A 614 26.57 7.25 38.78
N ALA A 615 26.99 8.52 38.84
CA ALA A 615 27.98 9.08 37.92
C ALA A 615 29.35 8.40 38.07
N SER A 616 29.74 7.99 39.28
CA SER A 616 30.98 7.26 39.54
C SER A 616 31.00 5.83 38.98
N LEU A 617 29.82 5.27 38.69
CA LEU A 617 29.66 3.96 38.04
C LEU A 617 29.80 4.02 36.52
N ALA A 618 30.10 5.18 35.93
CA ALA A 618 30.36 5.31 34.51
C ALA A 618 31.65 4.57 34.13
N PHE A 619 31.52 3.31 33.70
CA PHE A 619 32.59 2.57 33.06
C PHE A 619 33.01 3.23 31.74
N PRO A 620 34.25 2.98 31.26
CA PRO A 620 34.66 3.36 29.92
C PRO A 620 33.66 2.83 28.89
N ALA A 621 33.16 3.70 28.01
CA ALA A 621 32.14 3.38 27.01
C ALA A 621 32.52 2.19 26.09
N GLU A 622 33.82 1.89 25.98
CA GLU A 622 34.40 0.86 25.13
C GLU A 622 34.11 -0.58 25.59
N LEU A 623 33.72 -0.79 26.85
CA LEU A 623 33.49 -2.15 27.40
C LEU A 623 32.01 -2.56 27.42
N GLU A 624 31.06 -1.64 27.32
CA GLU A 624 29.62 -1.93 27.49
C GLU A 624 28.88 -2.27 26.17
N THR A 625 29.56 -2.16 25.03
CA THR A 625 28.95 -2.20 23.69
C THR A 625 28.70 -3.61 23.11
N HIS A 626 28.96 -4.71 23.83
CA HIS A 626 29.17 -6.04 23.22
C HIS A 626 28.34 -7.21 23.74
#